data_AF-A0A2M4AZR9-F1
#
_entry.id   AF-A0A2M4AZR9-F1
#
_cell.length_a   1.000
_cell.length_b   1.000
_cell.length_c   1.000
_cell.angle_alpha   90.00
_cell.angle_beta   90.00
_cell.angle_gamma   90.00
#
_symmetry.space_group_name_H-M   'P 1'
#
loop_
_entity.id
_entity.type
_entity.pdbx_description
1 polymer ?
#
loop_
_entity_poly.entity_id
_entity_poly.type
_entity_poly.pdbx_seq_one_letter_code
_entity_poly.pdbx_strand_id
1 'polypeptide(L)'
;SPFGPGAPSNPGSPSLPRSPGEPGSPFCPFSEAAPGSPGSPCSPTNPLSPFSPVRPGRQTGPGRPAKPLSPLGPSIPGGPDKPCRPLGPTSPRSPFSPGSPFVPWGPRAPG
;
A
#
# COMPACT_ATOMS: atom_id res chain seq x y z
N SER A 1 17.55 76.26 -61.29
CA SER A 1 17.71 76.24 -59.82
C SER A 1 18.08 74.84 -59.38
N PRO A 2 19.06 74.63 -58.48
CA PRO A 2 19.37 73.29 -57.99
C PRO A 2 18.30 72.86 -56.96
N PHE A 3 17.95 71.58 -56.94
CA PHE A 3 17.12 71.02 -55.88
C PHE A 3 17.93 70.96 -54.58
N GLY A 4 17.35 71.41 -53.46
CA GLY A 4 17.99 71.36 -52.15
C GLY A 4 18.16 69.92 -51.62
N PRO A 5 19.07 69.67 -50.66
CA PRO A 5 19.30 68.34 -50.11
C PRO A 5 18.01 67.79 -49.48
N GLY A 6 17.66 66.56 -49.87
CA GLY A 6 16.46 65.88 -49.37
C GLY A 6 16.51 65.70 -47.85
N ALA A 7 15.36 65.86 -47.21
CA ALA A 7 15.24 65.70 -45.76
C ALA A 7 15.69 64.30 -45.32
N PRO A 8 16.37 64.17 -44.17
CA PRO A 8 16.76 62.87 -43.64
C PRO A 8 15.52 62.04 -43.33
N SER A 9 15.57 60.75 -43.66
CA SER A 9 14.50 59.81 -43.35
C SER A 9 14.43 59.55 -41.85
N ASN A 10 13.20 59.41 -41.33
CA ASN A 10 12.99 59.05 -39.94
C ASN A 10 13.59 57.66 -39.66
N PRO A 11 14.26 57.47 -38.50
CA PRO A 11 14.67 56.14 -38.06
C PRO A 11 13.46 55.22 -37.94
N GLY A 12 13.60 53.98 -38.38
CA GLY A 12 12.57 52.97 -38.21
C GLY A 12 12.35 52.66 -36.73
N SER A 13 11.09 52.43 -36.35
CA SER A 13 10.73 52.07 -34.98
C SER A 13 11.41 50.77 -34.53
N PRO A 14 11.87 50.67 -33.28
CA PRO A 14 12.44 49.44 -32.75
C PRO A 14 11.40 48.32 -32.75
N SER A 15 11.85 47.10 -33.05
CA SER A 15 11.01 45.91 -33.00
C SER A 15 10.58 45.58 -31.57
N LEU A 16 9.34 45.10 -31.43
CA LEU A 16 8.81 44.69 -30.14
C LEU A 16 9.57 43.49 -29.59
N PRO A 17 9.79 43.41 -28.26
CA PRO A 17 10.36 42.23 -27.63
C PRO A 17 9.45 41.02 -27.85
N ARG A 18 10.08 39.86 -28.06
CA ARG A 18 9.35 38.61 -28.27
C ARG A 18 8.67 38.20 -26.95
N SER A 19 7.42 37.77 -27.04
CA SER A 19 6.68 37.24 -25.89
C SER A 19 7.44 36.06 -25.24
N PRO A 20 7.43 35.95 -23.90
CA PRO A 20 7.96 34.77 -23.22
C PRO A 20 7.30 33.49 -23.74
N GLY A 21 8.08 32.41 -23.83
CA GLY A 21 7.54 31.10 -24.16
C GLY A 21 6.65 30.57 -23.03
N GLU A 22 5.61 29.82 -23.40
CA GLU A 22 4.72 29.15 -22.46
C GLU A 22 5.50 28.19 -21.55
N PRO A 23 5.17 28.09 -20.25
CA PRO A 23 5.76 27.09 -19.37
C PRO A 23 5.50 25.68 -19.88
N GLY A 24 6.50 24.80 -19.74
CA GLY A 24 6.32 23.37 -20.02
C GLY A 24 5.30 22.73 -19.10
N SER A 25 4.57 21.74 -19.61
CA SER A 25 3.58 20.99 -18.84
C SER A 25 4.23 20.24 -17.66
N PRO A 26 3.58 20.17 -16.48
CA PRO A 26 4.07 19.35 -15.38
C PRO A 26 4.10 17.86 -15.78
N PHE A 27 5.10 17.14 -15.27
CA PHE A 27 5.18 15.69 -15.46
C PHE A 27 4.00 14.99 -14.80
N CYS A 28 3.43 13.98 -15.46
CA CYS A 28 2.42 13.12 -14.87
C CYS A 28 3.05 12.27 -13.75
N PRO A 29 2.46 12.23 -12.54
CA PRO A 29 2.92 11.33 -11.50
C PRO A 29 2.74 9.87 -11.94
N PHE A 30 3.69 9.00 -11.57
CA PHE A 30 3.54 7.57 -11.76
C PHE A 30 2.36 7.04 -10.94
N SER A 31 1.66 6.03 -11.47
CA SER A 31 0.59 5.34 -10.74
C SER A 31 1.18 4.65 -9.50
N GLU A 32 0.46 4.75 -8.38
CA GLU A 32 0.81 4.03 -7.15
C GLU A 32 0.75 2.51 -7.40
N ALA A 33 1.71 1.78 -6.79
CA ALA A 33 1.70 0.33 -6.83
C ALA A 33 0.53 -0.21 -5.98
N ALA A 34 -0.21 -1.18 -6.52
CA ALA A 34 -1.31 -1.80 -5.80
C ALA A 34 -0.84 -2.49 -4.50
N PRO A 35 -1.67 -2.50 -3.43
CA PRO A 35 -1.36 -3.25 -2.23
C PRO A 35 -1.12 -4.74 -2.53
N GLY A 36 -0.15 -5.34 -1.84
CA GLY A 36 0.07 -6.78 -1.91
C GLY A 36 -1.13 -7.57 -1.40
N SER A 37 -1.34 -8.77 -1.96
CA SER A 37 -2.40 -9.68 -1.52
C SER A 37 -2.19 -10.17 -0.07
N PRO A 38 -3.27 -10.38 0.71
CA PRO A 38 -3.15 -10.99 2.03
C PRO A 38 -2.51 -12.38 1.97
N GLY A 39 -1.73 -12.73 2.99
CA GLY A 39 -1.21 -14.09 3.15
C GLY A 39 -2.31 -15.12 3.46
N SER A 40 -2.06 -16.38 3.12
CA SER A 40 -2.98 -17.50 3.39
C SER A 40 -3.16 -17.78 4.89
N PRO A 41 -4.34 -18.22 5.34
CA PRO A 41 -4.57 -18.62 6.73
C PRO A 41 -3.76 -19.87 7.10
N CYS A 42 -3.38 -19.99 8.38
CA CYS A 42 -2.76 -21.20 8.91
C CYS A 42 -3.75 -22.37 8.99
N SER A 43 -3.25 -23.59 8.77
CA SER A 43 -4.02 -24.82 8.93
C SER A 43 -4.45 -25.05 10.38
N PRO A 44 -5.64 -25.64 10.63
CA PRO A 44 -6.08 -26.00 11.98
C PRO A 44 -5.20 -27.09 12.59
N THR A 45 -5.05 -27.05 13.91
CA THR A 45 -4.38 -28.09 14.71
C THR A 45 -5.24 -29.35 14.82
N ASN A 46 -4.60 -30.52 14.83
CA ASN A 46 -5.30 -31.80 14.98
C ASN A 46 -5.91 -31.94 16.39
N PRO A 47 -7.14 -32.51 16.52
CA PRO A 47 -7.73 -32.76 17.83
C PRO A 47 -6.92 -33.78 18.63
N LEU A 48 -6.90 -33.61 19.95
CA LEU A 48 -6.29 -34.57 20.88
C LEU A 48 -7.07 -35.89 20.89
N SER A 49 -6.34 -37.01 20.94
CA SER A 49 -6.93 -38.35 21.07
C SER A 49 -7.74 -38.47 22.37
N PRO A 50 -8.91 -39.15 22.37
CA PRO A 50 -9.66 -39.40 23.59
C PRO A 50 -8.87 -40.28 24.57
N PHE A 51 -9.10 -40.08 25.87
CA PHE A 51 -8.52 -40.93 26.92
C PHE A 51 -9.03 -42.37 26.81
N SER A 52 -8.16 -43.34 27.12
CA SER A 52 -8.57 -44.74 27.21
C SER A 52 -9.57 -44.95 28.36
N PRO A 53 -10.62 -45.78 28.18
CA PRO A 53 -11.57 -46.09 29.22
C PRO A 53 -10.89 -46.79 30.41
N VAL A 54 -11.28 -46.41 31.62
CA VAL A 54 -10.78 -47.03 32.86
C VAL A 54 -11.30 -48.48 32.95
N ARG A 55 -10.39 -49.42 33.24
CA ARG A 55 -10.74 -50.83 33.40
C ARG A 55 -11.70 -50.99 34.60
N PRO A 56 -12.85 -51.67 34.46
CA PRO A 56 -13.74 -51.90 35.58
C PRO A 56 -13.03 -52.66 36.71
N GLY A 57 -13.24 -52.22 37.95
CA GLY A 57 -12.70 -52.87 39.15
C GLY A 57 -13.27 -54.28 39.38
N ARG A 58 -12.60 -55.08 40.21
CA ARG A 58 -13.02 -56.44 40.58
C ARG A 58 -14.38 -56.40 41.28
N GLN A 59 -15.35 -57.20 40.82
CA GLN A 59 -16.69 -57.27 41.42
C GLN A 59 -16.61 -57.82 42.86
N THR A 60 -17.13 -57.06 43.83
CA THR A 60 -17.44 -57.53 45.19
C THR A 60 -18.81 -58.24 45.17
N GLY A 61 -18.98 -59.30 45.97
CA GLY A 61 -20.22 -60.10 46.03
C GLY A 61 -21.51 -59.28 46.32
N PRO A 62 -22.70 -59.86 46.11
CA PRO A 62 -23.92 -59.07 45.96
C PRO A 62 -24.42 -58.47 47.29
N GLY A 63 -24.23 -57.16 47.46
CA GLY A 63 -25.14 -56.30 48.22
C GLY A 63 -26.31 -55.83 47.32
N ARG A 64 -27.37 -55.24 47.90
CA ARG A 64 -28.51 -54.67 47.13
C ARG A 64 -28.00 -53.86 45.91
N PRO A 65 -28.58 -54.01 44.70
CA PRO A 65 -28.09 -53.29 43.54
C PRO A 65 -28.16 -51.78 43.78
N ALA A 66 -27.00 -51.13 43.85
CA ALA A 66 -26.94 -49.68 43.80
C ALA A 66 -27.46 -49.23 42.42
N LYS A 67 -28.26 -48.14 42.37
CA LYS A 67 -28.70 -47.56 41.10
C LYS A 67 -27.48 -47.26 40.23
N PRO A 68 -27.48 -47.59 38.92
CA PRO A 68 -26.38 -47.23 38.05
C PRO A 68 -26.14 -45.71 38.10
N LEU A 69 -24.91 -45.30 38.39
CA LEU A 69 -24.51 -43.92 38.19
C LEU A 69 -24.62 -43.62 36.70
N SER A 70 -25.28 -42.51 36.34
CA SER A 70 -25.32 -42.05 34.96
C SER A 70 -23.89 -41.90 34.44
N PRO A 71 -23.58 -42.38 33.23
CA PRO A 71 -22.25 -42.22 32.66
C PRO A 71 -21.90 -40.74 32.62
N LEU A 72 -20.70 -40.37 33.09
CA LEU A 72 -20.18 -39.03 32.85
C LEU A 72 -20.13 -38.81 31.34
N GLY A 73 -20.77 -37.73 30.89
CA GLY A 73 -20.78 -37.36 29.47
C GLY A 73 -19.35 -37.19 28.93
N PRO A 74 -19.18 -37.32 27.60
CA PRO A 74 -17.88 -37.08 26.98
C PRO A 74 -17.37 -35.67 27.29
N SER A 75 -16.07 -35.55 27.51
CA SER A 75 -15.42 -34.24 27.68
C SER A 75 -15.61 -33.43 26.39
N ILE A 76 -15.97 -32.16 26.53
CA ILE A 76 -16.20 -31.26 25.39
C ILE A 76 -14.84 -31.04 24.70
N PRO A 77 -14.72 -31.28 23.37
CA PRO A 77 -13.50 -30.95 22.64
C PRO A 77 -13.14 -29.48 22.80
N GLY A 78 -11.85 -29.19 22.94
CA GLY A 78 -11.36 -27.81 22.87
C GLY A 78 -11.78 -27.16 21.55
N GLY A 79 -12.26 -25.91 21.62
CA GLY A 79 -12.64 -25.16 20.42
C GLY A 79 -11.43 -24.91 19.50
N PRO A 80 -11.67 -24.55 18.22
CA PRO A 80 -10.60 -24.23 17.31
C PRO A 80 -9.79 -23.02 17.80
N ASP A 81 -8.47 -23.04 17.53
CA ASP A 81 -7.60 -21.89 17.75
C ASP A 81 -8.06 -20.69 16.90
N LYS A 82 -7.77 -19.48 17.41
CA LYS A 82 -8.11 -18.25 16.68
C LYS A 82 -7.29 -18.15 15.40
N PRO A 83 -7.87 -17.70 14.28
CA PRO A 83 -7.13 -17.49 13.05
C PRO A 83 -6.00 -16.46 13.25
N CYS A 84 -4.86 -16.72 12.62
CA CYS A 84 -3.74 -15.77 12.58
C CYS A 84 -4.18 -14.45 11.93
N ARG A 85 -3.69 -13.32 12.46
CA ARG A 85 -3.96 -12.00 11.90
C ARG A 85 -3.30 -11.87 10.51
N PRO A 86 -3.99 -11.32 9.50
CA PRO A 86 -3.37 -11.00 8.22
C PRO A 86 -2.21 -10.01 8.41
N LEU A 87 -1.14 -10.19 7.63
CA LEU A 87 -0.12 -9.16 7.48
C LEU A 87 -0.76 -7.92 6.83
N GLY A 88 -0.48 -6.75 7.41
CA GLY A 88 -1.00 -5.47 6.92
C GLY A 88 -0.41 -5.09 5.56
N PRO A 89 -1.02 -4.12 4.85
CA PRO A 89 -0.50 -3.63 3.58
C PRO A 89 0.89 -3.00 3.74
N THR A 90 1.77 -3.19 2.76
CA THR A 90 3.06 -2.51 2.68
C THR A 90 2.86 -1.03 2.35
N SER A 91 3.63 -0.14 2.97
CA SER A 91 3.54 1.30 2.72
C SER A 91 3.85 1.65 1.25
N PRO A 92 3.16 2.64 0.66
CA PRO A 92 3.45 3.10 -0.69
C PRO A 92 4.87 3.67 -0.79
N ARG A 93 5.48 3.55 -1.98
CA ARG A 93 6.79 4.13 -2.28
C ARG A 93 6.64 5.66 -2.37
N SER A 94 7.53 6.40 -1.73
CA SER A 94 7.55 7.87 -1.82
C SER A 94 7.70 8.34 -3.28
N PRO A 95 7.00 9.42 -3.69
CA PRO A 95 7.16 10.00 -5.01
C PRO A 95 8.57 10.58 -5.19
N PHE A 96 9.01 10.67 -6.46
CA PHE A 96 10.26 11.35 -6.80
C PHE A 96 10.12 12.86 -6.62
N SER A 97 11.19 13.51 -6.18
CA SER A 97 11.25 14.97 -6.12
C SER A 97 11.12 15.59 -7.52
N PRO A 98 10.36 16.68 -7.69
CA PRO A 98 10.30 17.39 -8.96
C PRO A 98 11.68 17.88 -9.38
N GLY A 99 11.97 17.80 -10.69
CA GLY A 99 13.20 18.31 -11.26
C GLY A 99 13.31 19.83 -11.15
N SER A 100 14.53 20.35 -11.05
CA SER A 100 14.79 21.79 -11.00
C SER A 100 14.26 22.48 -12.28
N PRO A 101 13.66 23.67 -12.17
CA PRO A 101 13.22 24.43 -13.33
C PRO A 101 14.40 24.78 -14.25
N PHE A 102 14.14 24.77 -15.55
CA PHE A 102 15.12 25.20 -16.55
C PHE A 102 15.43 26.70 -16.37
N VAL A 103 16.70 27.04 -16.19
CA VAL A 103 17.14 28.44 -16.14
C VAL A 103 17.40 28.91 -17.58
N PRO A 104 16.62 29.88 -18.11
CA PRO A 104 16.90 30.43 -19.42
C PRO A 104 18.27 31.12 -19.43
N TRP A 105 18.99 31.01 -20.55
CA TRP A 105 20.26 31.69 -20.73
C TRP A 105 20.08 33.20 -20.56
N GLY A 106 20.84 33.80 -19.65
CA GLY A 106 20.84 35.23 -19.42
C GLY A 106 21.31 36.02 -20.66
N PRO A 107 20.98 37.31 -20.75
CA PRO A 107 21.40 38.15 -21.86
C PRO A 107 22.92 38.13 -21.99
N ARG A 108 23.41 37.92 -23.22
CA ARG A 108 24.83 37.98 -23.53
C ARG A 108 25.31 39.42 -23.30
N ALA A 109 26.34 39.60 -22.47
CA ALA A 109 26.92 40.91 -22.22
C ALA A 109 27.33 41.58 -23.55
N PRO A 110 27.09 42.89 -23.74
CA PRO A 110 27.59 43.61 -24.91
C PRO A 110 29.13 43.59 -24.89
N GLY A 111 29.71 43.23 -26.04
CA GLY A 111 31.15 43.34 -26.30
C GLY A 111 31.53 44.68 -26.90
#